data_AF-A0A840UQ46-F1
#
_entry.id   AF-A0A840UQ46-F1
#
_cell.length_a   1.000
_cell.length_b   1.000
_cell.length_c   1.000
_cell.angle_alpha   90.00
_cell.angle_beta   90.00
_cell.angle_gamma   90.00
#
_symmetry.space_group_name_H-M   'P 1'
#
loop_
_entity.id
_entity.type
_entity.pdbx_description
1 polymer ?
#
loop_
_entity_poly.entity_id
_entity_poly.type
_entity_poly.pdbx_seq_one_letter_code
_entity_poly.pdbx_strand_id
1 'polypeptide(L)' 'MKTTTIIDVAKKAGVSVATVSRVVNGNYPVKEETKKKVMKAID' A
#
# COMPACT_ATOMS: atom_id res chain seq x y z
N MET A 1 -16.60 12.47 5.59
CA MET A 1 -15.71 11.74 4.66
C MET A 1 -14.61 11.09 5.46
N LYS A 2 -14.47 9.75 5.39
CA LYS A 2 -13.40 9.04 6.09
C LYS A 2 -12.15 9.11 5.21
N THR A 3 -11.14 9.84 5.62
CA THR A 3 -9.85 9.90 4.92
C THR A 3 -9.11 8.59 5.18
N THR A 4 -9.01 7.74 4.15
CA THR A 4 -8.17 6.54 4.23
C THR A 4 -6.71 6.98 4.37
N THR A 5 -6.11 6.72 5.53
CA THR A 5 -4.71 7.08 5.77
C THR A 5 -3.78 6.01 5.21
N ILE A 6 -2.52 6.36 4.97
CA ILE A 6 -1.50 5.39 4.53
C ILE A 6 -1.31 4.25 5.55
N ILE A 7 -1.62 4.51 6.83
CA ILE A 7 -1.59 3.54 7.92
C ILE A 7 -2.72 2.52 7.75
N ASP A 8 -3.91 2.98 7.38
CA ASP A 8 -5.06 2.11 7.12
C ASP A 8 -4.82 1.22 5.90
N VAL A 9 -4.26 1.79 4.83
CA VAL A 9 -3.85 1.03 3.64
C VAL A 9 -2.82 -0.03 3.99
N ALA A 10 -1.80 0.32 4.79
CA ALA A 10 -0.76 -0.61 5.23
C ALA A 10 -1.34 -1.77 6.05
N LYS A 11 -2.23 -1.48 7.00
CA LYS A 11 -2.94 -2.49 7.80
C LYS A 11 -3.82 -3.40 6.93
N LYS A 12 -4.62 -2.82 6.04
CA LYS A 12 -5.55 -3.56 5.15
C LYS A 12 -4.80 -4.44 4.14
N ALA A 13 -3.65 -3.97 3.65
CA ALA A 13 -2.80 -4.73 2.73
C ALA A 13 -1.85 -5.73 3.43
N GLY A 14 -1.72 -5.67 4.75
CA GLY A 14 -0.82 -6.53 5.53
C GLY A 14 0.66 -6.24 5.27
N VAL A 15 1.01 -4.98 5.05
CA VAL A 15 2.39 -4.54 4.75
C VAL A 15 2.78 -3.35 5.64
N SER A 16 4.06 -3.00 5.63
CA SER A 16 4.52 -1.78 6.32
C SER A 16 4.18 -0.52 5.52
N VAL A 17 4.07 0.62 6.22
CA VAL A 17 3.89 1.94 5.58
C VAL A 17 5.01 2.25 4.59
N ALA A 18 6.24 1.80 4.88
CA ALA A 18 7.38 1.93 3.97
C ALA A 18 7.13 1.16 2.65
N THR A 19 6.53 -0.03 2.70
CA THR A 19 6.16 -0.78 1.51
C THR A 19 5.06 -0.08 0.72
N VAL A 20 4.04 0.48 1.38
CA VAL A 20 3.02 1.29 0.71
C VAL A 20 3.65 2.50 0.03
N SER A 21 4.57 3.20 0.72
CA SER A 21 5.31 4.32 0.14
C SER A 21 6.13 3.91 -1.08
N ARG A 22 6.81 2.75 -1.06
CA ARG A 22 7.55 2.22 -2.22
C ARG A 22 6.62 1.88 -3.39
N VAL A 23 5.44 1.32 -3.11
CA VAL A 23 4.43 0.98 -4.12
C VAL A 23 3.87 2.25 -4.77
N VAL A 24 3.51 3.25 -3.97
CA VAL A 24 2.92 4.51 -4.44
C VAL A 24 3.95 5.35 -5.18
N ASN A 25 5.17 5.45 -4.65
CA ASN A 25 6.24 6.25 -5.24
C ASN A 25 6.96 5.54 -6.40
N GLY A 26 6.70 4.24 -6.63
CA GLY A 26 7.30 3.45 -7.71
C GLY A 26 8.83 3.27 -7.62
N ASN A 27 9.46 3.67 -6.50
CA ASN A 27 10.90 3.83 -6.40
C ASN A 27 11.67 2.54 -6.07
N TYR A 28 10.98 1.41 -5.91
CA TYR A 28 11.60 0.11 -5.62
C TYR A 28 10.79 -1.03 -6.22
N PRO A 29 11.44 -2.09 -6.75
CA PRO A 29 10.74 -3.30 -7.16
C PRO A 29 10.09 -3.96 -5.94
N VAL A 30 8.77 -4.00 -5.98
CA VAL A 30 7.90 -4.71 -5.03
C VAL A 30 7.26 -5.86 -5.77
N LYS A 31 7.09 -7.00 -5.08
CA LYS A 31 6.40 -8.17 -5.67
C LYS A 31 5.04 -7.75 -6.20
N GLU A 32 4.67 -8.24 -7.38
CA GLU A 32 3.36 -7.92 -7.98
C GLU A 32 2.20 -8.25 -7.05
N GLU A 33 2.27 -9.35 -6.30
CA GLU A 33 1.26 -9.69 -5.28
C GLU A 33 1.11 -8.60 -4.23
N THR A 34 2.22 -8.06 -3.73
CA THR A 34 2.23 -6.98 -2.74
C THR A 34 1.64 -5.70 -3.34
N LYS A 35 1.99 -5.38 -4.60
CA LYS A 35 1.43 -4.24 -5.33
C LYS A 35 -0.08 -4.37 -5.50
N LYS A 36 -0.57 -5.56 -5.88
CA LYS A 36 -2.02 -5.84 -6.00
C LYS A 36 -2.75 -5.70 -4.66
N LYS A 37 -2.18 -6.20 -3.56
CA LYS A 37 -2.75 -6.05 -2.21
C LYS A 37 -2.86 -4.58 -1.80
N VAL A 38 -1.83 -3.78 -2.05
CA VAL A 38 -1.82 -2.34 -1.73
C VAL A 38 -2.82 -1.58 -2.60
N MET A 39 -2.88 -1.84 -3.90
CA MET A 39 -3.88 -1.23 -4.78
C MET A 39 -5.33 -1.57 -4.36
N LYS A 40 -5.61 -2.83 -4.03
CA LYS A 40 -6.91 -3.25 -3.48
C LYS A 40 -7.24 -2.63 -2.11
N ALA A 41 -6.23 -2.19 -1.37
CA ALA A 41 -6.43 -1.53 -0.09
C ALA A 41 -6.68 -0.03 -0.22
N ILE A 42 -6.28 0.58 -1.35
CA ILE A 42 -6.52 1.98 -1.70
C ILE A 42 -7.96 2.16 -2.22
N ASP A 43 -8.46 1.20 -3.01
CA ASP A 43 -9.89 1.08 -3.36
C ASP A 43 -10.77 0.82 -2.10
#